data_AF-A0A8W8K9V7-F1
#
_entry.id   AF-A0A8W8K9V7-F1
#
_cell.length_a   1.000
_cell.length_b   1.000
_cell.length_c   1.000
_cell.angle_alpha   90.00
_cell.angle_beta   90.00
_cell.angle_gamma   90.00
#
_symmetry.space_group_name_H-M   'P 1'
#
loop_
_entity.id
_entity.type
_entity.pdbx_description
1 polymer ?
#
loop_
_entity_poly.entity_id
_entity_poly.type
_entity_poly.pdbx_seq_one_letter_code
_entity_poly.pdbx_strand_id
1 'polypeptide(L)'
;MASSLLGGLFPPIISYNEFKEAKTIFGCICLVVELMASAAIGMLALAFALRMCNTGSECNADECCVSNNPPRGRRFLDTHSHLGHCVPMGTDGSSCLVKYSHLTTRPEDVVYACPCSNGLHCHGDGVNEVPLGERGHCAS
;
A
#
# COMPACT_ATOMS: atom_id res chain seq x y z
N MET A 1 71.64 16.28 44.08
CA MET A 1 70.55 15.38 43.62
C MET A 1 70.67 15.34 42.10
N ALA A 2 71.59 14.53 41.54
CA ALA A 2 71.38 13.16 41.02
C ALA A 2 70.19 13.11 40.02
N SER A 3 70.35 13.04 38.69
CA SER A 3 70.93 12.00 37.80
C SER A 3 69.83 11.25 37.03
N SER A 4 69.70 11.54 35.72
CA SER A 4 69.90 10.61 34.60
C SER A 4 69.07 9.30 34.39
N LEU A 5 68.51 9.20 33.15
CA LEU A 5 68.52 8.07 32.17
C LEU A 5 67.32 7.08 31.98
N LEU A 6 66.84 7.07 30.72
CA LEU A 6 66.58 5.96 29.74
C LEU A 6 65.55 4.82 29.94
N GLY A 7 64.90 4.49 28.80
CA GLY A 7 64.31 3.18 28.44
C GLY A 7 62.77 3.16 28.54
N GLY A 8 61.94 2.91 27.51
CA GLY A 8 62.05 1.97 26.39
C GLY A 8 61.40 0.63 26.77
N LEU A 9 60.25 0.25 26.16
CA LEU A 9 59.86 -1.11 25.71
C LEU A 9 58.34 -1.24 25.45
N PHE A 10 57.99 -1.52 24.18
CA PHE A 10 57.00 -2.48 23.67
C PHE A 10 55.67 -2.72 24.43
N PRO A 11 54.49 -2.50 23.80
CA PRO A 11 53.29 -3.27 24.12
C PRO A 11 53.40 -4.70 23.56
N PRO A 12 52.76 -5.68 24.22
CA PRO A 12 52.89 -7.10 23.89
C PRO A 12 52.20 -7.46 22.57
N ILE A 13 52.83 -8.38 21.86
CA ILE A 13 52.25 -9.13 20.74
C ILE A 13 51.15 -10.03 21.33
N ILE A 14 49.90 -9.57 21.26
CA ILE A 14 48.75 -10.44 21.55
C ILE A 14 48.39 -11.18 20.27
N SER A 15 48.47 -12.50 20.40
CA SER A 15 48.23 -13.55 19.41
C SER A 15 46.93 -13.35 18.60
N TYR A 16 47.05 -13.31 17.27
CA TYR A 16 45.96 -13.07 16.30
C TYR A 16 45.05 -14.27 16.01
N ASN A 17 45.15 -15.38 16.76
CA ASN A 17 44.52 -16.65 16.37
C ASN A 17 43.12 -16.92 16.98
N GLU A 18 42.62 -16.11 17.92
CA GLU A 18 41.25 -16.28 18.46
C GLU A 18 40.21 -15.31 17.89
N PHE A 19 40.59 -14.37 17.03
CA PHE A 19 39.64 -13.36 16.50
C PHE A 19 38.92 -13.77 15.21
N LYS A 20 39.14 -15.01 14.74
CA LYS A 20 38.63 -15.48 13.44
C LYS A 20 37.24 -16.11 13.52
N GLU A 21 36.84 -16.64 14.68
CA GLU A 21 35.52 -17.27 14.85
C GLU A 21 34.41 -16.25 15.19
N ALA A 22 34.74 -15.17 15.91
CA ALA A 22 33.75 -14.15 16.30
C ALA A 22 33.24 -13.30 15.12
N LYS A 23 34.04 -13.13 14.05
CA LYS A 23 33.64 -12.35 12.87
C LYS A 23 32.58 -13.05 12.00
N THR A 24 32.60 -14.38 11.95
CA THR A 24 31.63 -15.16 11.18
C THR A 24 30.26 -15.20 11.86
N ILE A 25 30.25 -15.28 13.20
CA ILE A 25 29.00 -15.32 13.98
C ILE A 25 28.31 -13.96 13.96
N PHE A 26 29.05 -12.85 14.09
CA PHE A 26 28.46 -11.50 14.08
C PHE A 26 27.90 -11.11 12.70
N GLY A 27 28.54 -11.55 11.61
CA GLY A 27 28.05 -11.35 10.25
C GLY A 27 26.73 -12.08 9.95
N CYS A 28 26.59 -13.32 10.44
CA CYS A 28 25.33 -14.07 10.29
C CYS A 28 24.17 -13.45 11.06
N ILE A 29 24.42 -12.90 12.26
CA ILE A 29 23.35 -12.28 13.06
C ILE A 29 22.84 -11.00 12.39
N CYS A 30 23.73 -10.16 11.85
CA CYS A 30 23.32 -8.94 11.13
C CYS A 30 22.49 -9.23 9.86
N LEU A 31 22.89 -10.24 9.06
CA LEU A 31 22.15 -10.65 7.87
C LEU A 31 20.75 -11.18 8.19
N VAL A 32 20.61 -11.95 9.28
CA VAL A 32 19.30 -12.44 9.73
C VAL A 32 18.42 -11.29 10.21
N VAL A 33 18.97 -10.29 10.89
CA VAL A 33 18.20 -9.11 11.35
C VAL A 33 17.71 -8.25 10.17
N GLU A 34 18.52 -8.05 9.12
CA GLU A 34 18.07 -7.33 7.90
C GLU A 34 17.03 -8.11 7.08
N LEU A 35 17.17 -9.44 6.99
CA LEU A 35 16.18 -10.32 6.35
C LEU A 35 14.84 -10.33 7.10
N MET A 36 14.86 -10.33 8.44
CA MET A 36 13.63 -10.29 9.23
C MET A 36 12.98 -8.89 9.23
N ALA A 37 13.77 -7.81 9.19
CA ALA A 37 13.25 -6.44 9.08
C ALA A 37 12.55 -6.18 7.73
N SER A 38 13.09 -6.68 6.63
CA SER A 38 12.48 -6.56 5.29
C SER A 38 11.19 -7.38 5.14
N ALA A 39 11.12 -8.58 5.74
CA ALA A 39 9.91 -9.40 5.74
C ALA A 39 8.75 -8.77 6.54
N ALA A 40 9.06 -8.10 7.67
CA ALA A 40 8.06 -7.39 8.47
C ALA A 40 7.45 -6.18 7.72
N ILE A 41 8.24 -5.46 6.92
CA ILE A 41 7.78 -4.33 6.11
C ILE A 41 6.85 -4.82 4.97
N GLY A 42 7.15 -5.97 4.36
CA GLY A 42 6.29 -6.59 3.34
C GLY A 42 4.91 -7.00 3.87
N MET A 43 4.84 -7.54 5.09
CA MET A 43 3.57 -7.92 5.71
C MET A 43 2.71 -6.71 6.12
N LEU A 44 3.33 -5.58 6.47
CA LEU A 44 2.60 -4.36 6.84
C LEU A 44 1.91 -3.71 5.63
N ALA A 45 2.51 -3.75 4.44
CA ALA A 45 1.92 -3.20 3.22
C ALA A 45 0.66 -3.97 2.77
N LEU A 46 0.63 -5.29 2.98
CA LEU A 46 -0.50 -6.13 2.57
C LEU A 46 -1.75 -5.92 3.43
N ALA A 47 -1.59 -5.51 4.70
CA ALA A 47 -2.70 -5.23 5.60
C ALA A 47 -3.51 -3.97 5.21
N PHE A 48 -2.94 -3.06 4.43
CA PHE A 48 -3.67 -1.90 3.90
C PHE A 48 -4.52 -2.24 2.67
N ALA A 49 -4.23 -3.32 1.95
CA ALA A 49 -4.85 -3.61 0.66
C ALA A 49 -6.25 -4.23 0.73
N LEU A 50 -6.74 -4.64 1.90
CA LEU A 50 -8.02 -5.35 2.06
C LEU A 50 -8.87 -4.82 3.21
N ARG A 51 -8.99 -3.49 3.34
CA ARG A 51 -9.96 -2.90 4.26
C ARG A 51 -11.37 -3.12 3.71
N MET A 52 -12.12 -3.96 4.39
CA MET A 52 -13.57 -4.07 4.17
C MET A 52 -14.23 -2.78 4.64
N CYS A 53 -15.22 -2.30 3.90
CA CYS A 53 -15.95 -1.09 4.23
C CYS A 53 -17.45 -1.31 4.05
N ASN A 54 -18.25 -0.69 4.90
CA ASN A 54 -19.71 -0.60 4.71
C ASN A 54 -20.17 0.75 4.19
N THR A 55 -19.34 1.78 4.37
CA THR A 55 -19.59 3.16 3.95
C THR A 55 -18.29 3.80 3.48
N GLY A 56 -18.38 4.81 2.62
CA GLY A 56 -17.22 5.55 2.12
C GLY A 56 -16.47 6.34 3.19
N SER A 57 -17.09 6.59 4.35
CA SER A 57 -16.45 7.27 5.49
C SER A 57 -15.41 6.41 6.22
N GLU A 58 -15.48 5.08 6.08
CA GLU A 58 -14.52 4.12 6.65
C GLU A 58 -13.21 4.06 5.86
N CYS A 59 -13.22 4.53 4.60
CA CYS A 59 -12.06 4.59 3.73
C CYS A 59 -11.32 5.93 3.87
N ASN A 60 -10.10 6.00 3.34
CA ASN A 60 -9.33 7.25 3.32
C ASN A 60 -9.98 8.29 2.38
N ALA A 61 -9.53 9.54 2.43
CA ALA A 61 -10.08 10.63 1.60
C ALA A 61 -9.94 10.37 0.08
N ASP A 62 -8.86 9.69 -0.32
CA ASP A 62 -8.54 9.35 -1.71
C ASP A 62 -9.03 7.95 -2.13
N GLU A 63 -9.92 7.36 -1.33
CA GLU A 63 -10.44 6.01 -1.52
C GLU A 63 -11.96 6.00 -1.50
N CYS A 64 -12.57 5.00 -2.12
CA CYS A 64 -14.01 4.80 -2.21
C CYS A 64 -14.36 3.38 -1.83
N CYS A 65 -15.54 3.22 -1.25
CA CYS A 65 -16.04 1.91 -0.86
C CYS A 65 -16.70 1.22 -2.04
N VAL A 66 -16.03 0.22 -2.60
CA VAL A 66 -16.51 -0.53 -3.78
C VAL A 66 -17.17 -1.83 -3.36
N SER A 67 -18.43 -2.02 -3.75
CA SER A 67 -19.15 -3.26 -3.49
C SER A 67 -18.53 -4.44 -4.23
N ASN A 68 -18.36 -5.56 -3.54
CA ASN A 68 -17.80 -6.78 -4.13
C ASN A 68 -18.85 -7.60 -4.91
N ASN A 69 -20.13 -7.24 -4.81
CA ASN A 69 -21.24 -7.96 -5.41
C ASN A 69 -21.97 -7.08 -6.44
N PRO A 70 -21.53 -7.07 -7.71
CA PRO A 70 -22.21 -6.29 -8.74
C PRO A 70 -23.62 -6.87 -9.00
N PRO A 71 -24.62 -6.00 -9.22
CA PRO A 71 -26.00 -6.42 -9.47
C PRO A 71 -26.07 -7.27 -10.73
N ARG A 72 -26.59 -8.50 -10.59
CA ARG A 72 -26.74 -9.42 -11.72
C ARG A 72 -28.12 -9.31 -12.35
N GLY A 73 -28.16 -8.91 -13.62
CA GLY A 73 -29.38 -8.83 -14.43
C GLY A 73 -30.30 -7.65 -14.08
N ARG A 74 -31.58 -7.75 -14.48
CA ARG A 74 -32.60 -6.70 -14.22
C ARG A 74 -33.08 -6.61 -12.78
N ARG A 75 -32.63 -7.49 -11.89
CA ARG A 75 -32.99 -7.46 -10.47
C ARG A 75 -32.02 -6.55 -9.73
N PHE A 76 -32.23 -5.25 -9.89
CA PHE A 76 -31.68 -4.22 -9.01
C PHE A 76 -32.50 -4.23 -7.71
N LEU A 77 -32.54 -5.37 -7.04
CA LEU A 77 -33.10 -5.43 -5.69
C LEU A 77 -32.05 -4.77 -4.81
N ASP A 78 -32.48 -3.65 -4.21
CA ASP A 78 -32.01 -2.78 -3.11
C ASP A 78 -30.97 -3.29 -2.09
N THR A 79 -30.26 -4.37 -2.38
CA THR A 79 -29.17 -4.90 -1.61
C THR A 79 -27.94 -4.05 -1.90
N HIS A 80 -27.94 -2.82 -1.38
CA HIS A 80 -26.71 -2.11 -1.04
C HIS A 80 -25.91 -3.10 -0.20
N SER A 81 -25.01 -3.82 -0.86
CA SER A 81 -24.26 -4.87 -0.21
C SER A 81 -23.32 -4.11 0.70
N HIS A 82 -23.66 -4.05 1.99
CA HIS A 82 -22.85 -3.40 3.03
C HIS A 82 -21.43 -3.98 3.08
N LEU A 83 -21.12 -5.05 2.36
CA LEU A 83 -19.76 -5.54 2.19
C LEU A 83 -19.12 -4.99 0.91
N GLY A 84 -18.37 -3.91 1.08
CA GLY A 84 -17.43 -3.38 0.10
C GLY A 84 -15.97 -3.51 0.55
N HIS A 85 -15.08 -2.99 -0.26
CA HIS A 85 -13.66 -2.81 0.04
C HIS A 85 -13.19 -1.43 -0.39
N CYS A 86 -12.25 -0.86 0.34
CA CYS A 86 -11.68 0.44 0.00
C CYS A 86 -10.74 0.30 -1.21
N VAL A 87 -11.04 1.03 -2.27
CA VAL A 87 -10.25 1.09 -3.50
C VAL A 87 -9.83 2.54 -3.72
N PRO A 88 -8.58 2.81 -4.15
CA PRO A 88 -8.17 4.17 -4.48
C PRO A 88 -9.00 4.74 -5.62
N MET A 89 -9.15 6.07 -5.64
CA MET A 89 -9.81 6.78 -6.74
C MET A 89 -9.13 6.52 -8.09
N GLY A 90 -9.91 6.64 -9.16
CA GLY A 90 -9.45 6.40 -10.52
C GLY A 90 -8.35 7.39 -10.94
N THR A 91 -7.18 6.89 -11.31
CA THR A 91 -6.12 7.68 -11.93
C THR A 91 -6.35 7.84 -13.44
N ASP A 92 -5.53 8.63 -14.11
CA ASP A 92 -5.56 8.74 -15.58
C ASP A 92 -5.50 7.36 -16.25
N GLY A 93 -6.40 7.13 -17.21
CA GLY A 93 -6.60 5.86 -17.91
C GLY A 93 -7.32 4.74 -17.13
N SER A 94 -7.70 4.96 -15.86
CA SER A 94 -8.46 3.97 -15.09
C SER A 94 -9.93 3.92 -15.52
N SER A 95 -10.58 2.77 -15.34
CA SER A 95 -12.00 2.62 -15.68
C SER A 95 -12.90 3.32 -14.67
N CYS A 96 -13.91 4.02 -15.19
CA CYS A 96 -14.87 4.77 -14.40
C CYS A 96 -16.30 4.53 -14.92
N LEU A 97 -17.29 4.87 -14.10
CA LEU A 97 -18.70 4.86 -14.52
C LEU A 97 -19.13 6.29 -14.82
N VAL A 98 -19.64 6.54 -16.04
CA VAL A 98 -20.08 7.86 -16.50
C VAL A 98 -21.21 8.42 -15.62
N LYS A 99 -22.00 7.54 -14.99
CA LYS A 99 -23.00 7.92 -13.99
C LYS A 99 -22.41 8.74 -12.84
N TYR A 100 -21.15 8.50 -12.47
CA TYR A 100 -20.44 9.20 -11.40
C TYR A 100 -19.49 10.29 -11.93
N SER A 101 -19.52 10.61 -13.22
CA SER A 101 -18.64 11.63 -13.85
C SER A 101 -18.72 13.03 -13.23
N HIS A 102 -19.85 13.38 -12.63
CA HIS A 102 -20.08 14.66 -11.98
C HIS A 102 -19.58 14.71 -10.53
N LEU A 103 -19.30 13.54 -9.93
CA LEU A 103 -18.80 13.44 -8.58
C LEU A 103 -17.27 13.52 -8.62
N THR A 104 -16.75 14.72 -8.41
CA THR A 104 -15.31 14.93 -8.15
C THR A 104 -14.96 14.62 -6.69
N THR A 105 -15.96 14.36 -5.85
CA THR A 105 -15.79 14.09 -4.43
C THR A 105 -16.09 12.63 -4.11
N ARG A 106 -15.44 12.14 -3.06
CA ARG A 106 -15.65 10.78 -2.54
C ARG A 106 -17.14 10.51 -2.25
N PRO A 107 -17.72 9.42 -2.77
CA PRO A 107 -19.07 9.00 -2.39
C PRO A 107 -19.08 8.48 -0.95
N GLU A 108 -20.08 8.88 -0.16
CA GLU A 108 -20.29 8.35 1.20
C GLU A 108 -20.95 6.96 1.19
N ASP A 109 -21.69 6.65 0.13
CA ASP A 109 -22.32 5.35 -0.08
C ASP A 109 -21.39 4.35 -0.76
N VAL A 110 -21.75 3.06 -0.63
CA VAL A 110 -21.07 1.99 -1.37
C VAL A 110 -21.39 2.13 -2.86
N VAL A 111 -20.35 2.25 -3.67
CA VAL A 111 -20.45 2.36 -5.13
C VAL A 111 -19.96 1.08 -5.81
N TYR A 112 -20.28 0.92 -7.10
CA TYR A 112 -19.78 -0.21 -7.90
C TYR A 112 -18.49 0.10 -8.67
N ALA A 113 -18.20 1.39 -8.88
CA ALA A 113 -16.93 1.85 -9.39
C ALA A 113 -16.60 3.19 -8.74
N CYS A 114 -15.32 3.37 -8.45
CA CYS A 114 -14.77 4.61 -7.94
C CYS A 114 -14.84 5.73 -9.00
N PRO A 115 -15.11 6.98 -8.60
CA PRO A 115 -14.93 8.11 -9.49
C PRO A 115 -13.43 8.37 -9.75
N CYS A 116 -13.17 9.21 -10.74
CA CYS A 116 -11.83 9.68 -11.04
C CYS A 116 -11.32 10.60 -9.91
N SER A 117 -10.00 10.68 -9.76
CA SER A 117 -9.36 11.58 -8.81
C SER A 117 -9.57 13.05 -9.18
N ASN A 118 -9.28 13.94 -8.24
CA ASN A 118 -9.51 15.38 -8.39
C ASN A 118 -8.85 15.94 -9.67
N GLY A 119 -9.68 16.55 -10.53
CA GLY A 119 -9.25 17.17 -11.78
C GLY A 119 -9.29 16.26 -13.01
N LEU A 120 -9.71 15.00 -12.86
CA LEU A 120 -9.97 14.09 -13.98
C LEU A 120 -11.47 13.94 -14.22
N HIS A 121 -11.85 13.84 -15.49
CA HIS A 121 -13.21 13.58 -15.93
C HIS A 121 -13.35 12.17 -16.48
N CYS A 122 -14.49 11.55 -16.22
CA CYS A 122 -14.82 10.24 -16.75
C CYS A 122 -15.36 10.39 -18.19
N HIS A 123 -14.56 10.00 -19.19
CA HIS A 123 -14.95 10.00 -20.60
C HIS A 123 -15.59 8.66 -20.97
N GLY A 124 -16.85 8.69 -21.41
CA GLY A 124 -17.58 7.50 -21.82
C GLY A 124 -17.01 6.85 -23.08
N ASP A 125 -16.85 5.54 -23.04
CA ASP A 125 -16.36 4.73 -24.17
C ASP A 125 -17.52 4.22 -25.05
N GLY A 126 -18.77 4.59 -24.75
CA GLY A 126 -19.98 4.04 -25.39
C GLY A 126 -20.30 2.59 -24.99
N VAL A 127 -19.55 2.02 -24.04
CA VAL A 127 -19.79 0.66 -23.53
C VAL A 127 -20.78 0.71 -22.37
N ASN A 128 -22.02 0.31 -22.61
CA ASN A 128 -23.06 0.28 -21.58
C ASN A 128 -23.12 -1.08 -20.86
N GLU A 129 -22.72 -1.11 -19.60
CA GLU A 129 -22.76 -2.29 -18.75
C GLU A 129 -24.09 -2.33 -17.99
N VAL A 130 -25.01 -3.18 -18.42
CA VAL A 130 -26.31 -3.33 -17.74
C VAL A 130 -26.12 -4.10 -16.43
N PRO A 131 -26.58 -3.60 -15.27
CA PRO A 131 -27.43 -2.43 -15.03
C PRO A 131 -26.70 -1.17 -14.53
N LEU A 132 -25.37 -1.16 -14.51
CA LEU A 132 -24.54 -0.10 -13.92
C LEU A 132 -24.52 1.19 -14.76
N GLY A 133 -24.66 1.07 -16.08
CA GLY A 133 -24.66 2.19 -17.02
C GLY A 133 -23.41 2.22 -17.89
N GLU A 134 -23.17 3.36 -18.52
CA GLU A 134 -22.02 3.56 -19.40
C GLU A 134 -20.70 3.58 -18.62
N ARG A 135 -19.74 2.77 -19.07
CA ARG A 135 -18.36 2.79 -18.63
C ARG A 135 -17.52 3.72 -19.51
N GLY A 136 -16.48 4.24 -18.89
CA GLY A 136 -15.51 5.12 -19.50
C GLY A 136 -14.13 4.97 -18.89
N HIS A 137 -13.27 5.91 -19.22
CA HIS A 137 -11.94 6.06 -18.63
C HIS A 137 -11.71 7.47 -18.10
N CYS A 138 -10.91 7.59 -17.06
CA CYS A 138 -10.52 8.87 -16.50
C CYS A 138 -9.49 9.54 -17.43
N ALA A 139 -9.73 10.78 -17.82
CA ALA A 139 -8.78 11.62 -18.56
C ALA A 139 -8.94 13.09 -18.12
N SER A 140 -7.90 13.91 -18.33
CA SER A 140 -7.90 15.34 -17.98
C SER A 140 -8.57 16.22 -19.02
#